data_AF-A0A941ZSF9-F1
#
_entry.id   AF-A0A941ZSF9-F1
#
_cell.length_a   1.000
_cell.length_b   1.000
_cell.length_c   1.000
_cell.angle_alpha   90.00
_cell.angle_beta   90.00
_cell.angle_gamma   90.00
#
_symmetry.space_group_name_H-M   'P 1'
#
loop_
_entity.id
_entity.type
_entity.pdbx_description
1 polymer ?
#
loop_
_entity_poly.entity_id
_entity_poly.type
_entity_poly.pdbx_seq_one_letter_code
_entity_poly.pdbx_strand_id
1 'polypeptide(L)'
;MQEGLNTRQINALRLLLERREFTPEDVAALDYHLLARMPGIGGKSLNIIREWLASKGMDLLNSPEDYSKSLRSCRLEARLERARKLLEKHGYDVRRNV
;
A
#
# COMPACT_ATOMS: atom_id res chain seq x y z
N MET A 1 -9.05 20.20 14.95
CA MET A 1 -8.35 18.97 15.41
C MET A 1 -8.91 17.80 14.62
N GLN A 2 -8.07 16.92 14.09
CA GLN A 2 -8.52 15.71 13.39
C GLN A 2 -8.80 14.63 14.44
N GLU A 3 -9.99 14.66 15.03
CA GLU A 3 -10.42 13.67 16.02
C GLU A 3 -10.41 12.27 15.39
N GLY A 4 -9.64 11.34 15.98
CA GLY A 4 -9.48 9.95 15.51
C GLY A 4 -8.08 9.60 14.97
N LEU A 5 -7.26 10.59 14.60
CA LEU A 5 -5.87 10.37 14.16
C LEU A 5 -4.87 10.77 15.25
N ASN A 6 -3.82 9.97 15.44
CA ASN A 6 -2.73 10.31 16.35
C ASN A 6 -1.69 11.23 15.67
N THR A 7 -0.86 11.90 16.48
CA THR A 7 0.15 12.86 15.99
C THR A 7 1.10 12.26 14.94
N ARG A 8 1.45 10.98 15.06
CA ARG A 8 2.33 10.30 14.09
C ARG A 8 1.65 10.15 12.73
N GLN A 9 0.38 9.75 12.71
CA GLN A 9 -0.43 9.60 11.49
C GLN A 9 -0.64 10.97 10.82
N ILE A 10 -0.96 11.99 11.63
CA ILE A 10 -1.11 13.37 11.13
C ILE A 10 0.19 13.85 10.48
N ASN A 11 1.35 13.62 11.12
CA ASN A 11 2.63 14.02 10.56
C ASN A 11 3.00 13.24 9.29
N ALA A 12 2.67 11.95 9.23
CA ALA A 12 2.89 11.15 8.03
C ALA A 12 2.00 11.62 6.86
N LEU A 13 0.73 11.94 7.12
CA LEU A 13 -0.19 12.49 6.11
C LEU A 13 0.26 13.88 5.63
N ARG A 14 0.74 14.74 6.54
CA ARG A 14 1.33 16.05 6.18
C ARG A 14 2.55 15.91 5.29
N LEU A 15 3.43 14.95 5.61
CA LEU A 15 4.62 14.68 4.81
C LEU A 15 4.22 14.20 3.41
N LEU A 16 3.20 13.33 3.33
CA LEU A 16 2.74 12.78 2.06
C LEU A 16 2.04 13.79 1.16
N LEU A 17 1.19 14.63 1.75
CA LEU A 17 0.44 15.66 1.04
C LEU A 17 1.26 16.94 0.82
N GLU A 18 2.48 17.00 1.35
CA GLU A 18 3.37 18.16 1.35
C GLU A 18 2.68 19.45 1.86
N ARG A 19 1.72 19.31 2.77
CA ARG A 19 0.87 20.39 3.27
C ARG A 19 0.68 20.30 4.78
N ARG A 20 0.56 21.46 5.42
CA ARG A 20 0.42 21.56 6.89
C ARG A 20 -1.02 21.30 7.35
N GLU A 21 -1.98 21.65 6.51
CA GLU A 21 -3.40 21.44 6.68
C GLU A 21 -3.91 20.59 5.53
N PHE A 22 -4.81 19.66 5.84
CA PHE A 22 -5.44 18.77 4.87
C PHE A 22 -6.86 18.44 5.34
N THR A 23 -7.70 18.14 4.37
CA THR A 23 -9.09 17.75 4.56
C THR A 23 -9.24 16.22 4.47
N PRO A 24 -10.30 15.62 5.02
CA PRO A 24 -10.62 14.21 4.78
C PRO A 24 -10.69 13.86 3.29
N GLU A 25 -11.19 14.77 2.47
CA GLU A 25 -11.28 14.64 1.01
C GLU A 25 -9.89 14.54 0.35
N ASP A 26 -8.93 15.35 0.80
CA ASP A 26 -7.54 15.27 0.34
C ASP A 26 -6.94 13.89 0.65
N VAL A 27 -7.29 13.30 1.80
CA VAL A 27 -6.81 11.97 2.19
C VAL A 27 -7.54 10.87 1.44
N ALA A 28 -8.84 11.02 1.18
CA ALA A 28 -9.62 10.07 0.38
C ALA A 28 -9.11 9.98 -1.07
N ALA A 29 -8.58 11.09 -1.62
CA ALA A 29 -7.95 11.12 -2.93
C ALA A 29 -6.58 10.41 -2.99
N LEU A 30 -6.06 9.92 -1.86
CA LEU A 30 -4.82 9.15 -1.84
C LEU A 30 -5.04 7.69 -2.21
N ASP A 31 -4.06 7.14 -2.93
CA ASP A 31 -4.00 5.72 -3.25
C ASP A 31 -3.61 4.90 -2.01
N TYR A 32 -4.39 3.85 -1.72
CA TYR A 32 -4.15 2.91 -0.63
C TYR A 32 -2.72 2.33 -0.65
N HIS A 33 -2.19 1.97 -1.81
CA HIS A 33 -0.86 1.38 -1.97
C HIS A 33 0.24 2.38 -1.65
N LEU A 34 0.07 3.63 -2.06
CA LEU A 34 1.00 4.71 -1.77
C LEU A 34 1.03 4.98 -0.26
N LEU A 35 -0.14 5.04 0.37
CA LEU A 35 -0.26 5.18 1.82
C LEU A 35 0.33 3.97 2.57
N ALA A 36 0.20 2.75 2.04
CA ALA A 36 0.74 1.53 2.65
C ALA A 36 2.28 1.40 2.58
N ARG A 37 2.93 2.14 1.68
CA ARG A 37 4.39 2.14 1.51
C ARG A 37 5.08 3.29 2.25
N MET A 38 4.30 4.21 2.81
CA MET A 38 4.81 5.38 3.51
C MET A 38 5.55 5.01 4.80
N PRO A 39 6.76 5.55 5.02
CA PRO A 39 7.43 5.44 6.31
C PRO A 39 6.54 5.97 7.45
N GLY A 40 6.35 5.15 8.48
CA GLY A 40 5.50 5.52 9.62
C GLY A 40 4.01 5.19 9.47
N ILE A 41 3.56 4.74 8.30
CA ILE A 41 2.22 4.17 8.09
C ILE A 41 2.34 2.64 7.99
N GLY A 42 2.07 1.94 9.09
CA GLY A 42 1.92 0.48 9.09
C GLY A 42 0.46 0.05 8.91
N GLY A 43 0.22 -1.26 8.75
CA GLY A 43 -1.14 -1.80 8.55
C GLY A 43 -2.17 -1.36 9.61
N LYS A 44 -1.77 -1.28 10.88
CA LYS A 44 -2.64 -0.74 11.95
C LYS A 44 -2.98 0.75 11.74
N SER A 45 -1.99 1.55 11.35
CA SER A 45 -2.22 2.98 11.10
C SER A 45 -3.12 3.19 9.88
N LEU A 46 -2.98 2.33 8.89
CA LEU A 46 -3.76 2.38 7.66
C LEU A 46 -5.23 2.00 7.92
N ASN A 47 -5.49 1.00 8.77
CA ASN A 47 -6.86 0.72 9.23
C ASN A 47 -7.46 1.90 10.00
N ILE A 48 -6.71 2.52 10.91
CA ILE A 48 -7.19 3.70 11.66
C ILE A 48 -7.54 4.85 10.71
N ILE A 49 -6.71 5.10 9.68
CA ILE A 49 -6.99 6.14 8.68
C ILE A 49 -8.26 5.81 7.89
N ARG A 50 -8.47 4.54 7.52
CA ARG A 50 -9.69 4.11 6.84
C ARG A 50 -10.93 4.20 7.72
N GLU A 51 -10.84 3.82 9.00
CA GLU A 51 -11.94 3.98 9.96
C GLU A 51 -12.28 5.46 10.16
N TRP A 52 -11.26 6.32 10.23
CA TRP A 52 -11.43 7.76 10.30
C TRP A 52 -12.12 8.32 9.04
N LEU A 53 -11.73 7.90 7.84
CA LEU A 53 -12.41 8.26 6.59
C LEU A 53 -13.85 7.73 6.53
N ALA A 54 -14.06 6.49 6.95
CA ALA A 54 -15.38 5.86 6.98
C ALA A 54 -16.33 6.61 7.92
N SER A 55 -15.84 7.15 9.05
CA SER A 55 -16.62 8.03 9.94
C SER A 55 -17.12 9.31 9.26
N LYS A 56 -16.51 9.69 8.12
CA LYS A 56 -16.87 10.84 7.29
C LYS A 56 -17.59 10.44 6.00
N GLY A 57 -17.91 9.16 5.83
CA GLY A 57 -18.56 8.63 4.62
C GLY A 57 -17.64 8.51 3.41
N MET A 58 -16.32 8.47 3.61
CA MET A 58 -15.31 8.37 2.56
C MET A 58 -14.47 7.09 2.70
N ASP A 59 -13.76 6.71 1.64
CA ASP A 59 -12.72 5.67 1.68
C ASP A 59 -11.54 6.10 0.80
N LEU A 60 -10.41 5.40 0.92
CA LEU A 60 -9.23 5.62 0.08
C LEU A 60 -9.49 5.16 -1.37
N LEU A 61 -8.72 5.72 -2.31
CA LEU A 61 -8.66 5.18 -3.65
C LEU A 61 -7.98 3.79 -3.65
N ASN A 62 -8.56 2.87 -4.42
CA ASN A 62 -8.16 1.46 -4.53
C ASN A 62 -8.36 0.63 -3.26
N SER A 63 -8.86 -0.60 -3.43
CA SER A 63 -9.19 -1.47 -2.30
C SER A 63 -7.95 -2.17 -1.74
N PRO A 64 -7.91 -2.48 -0.43
CA PRO A 64 -6.96 -3.45 0.13
C PRO A 64 -6.92 -4.78 -0.64
N GLU A 65 -8.03 -5.18 -1.25
CA GLU A 65 -8.11 -6.41 -2.05
C GLU A 65 -7.22 -6.32 -3.28
N ASP A 66 -7.23 -5.18 -3.96
CA ASP A 66 -6.38 -4.90 -5.12
C ASP A 66 -4.90 -4.89 -4.70
N TYR A 67 -4.60 -4.35 -3.51
CA TYR A 67 -3.24 -4.38 -2.97
C TYR A 67 -2.78 -5.81 -2.71
N SER A 68 -3.63 -6.61 -2.07
CA SER A 68 -3.31 -7.99 -1.72
C SER A 68 -3.07 -8.85 -2.95
N LYS A 69 -3.84 -8.63 -4.03
CA LYS A 69 -3.64 -9.28 -5.32
C LYS A 69 -2.30 -8.87 -5.93
N SER A 70 -2.00 -7.57 -5.99
CA SER A 70 -0.73 -7.07 -6.54
C SER A 70 0.50 -7.64 -5.81
N LEU A 71 0.45 -7.70 -4.48
CA LEU A 71 1.54 -8.26 -3.66
C LEU A 71 1.70 -9.77 -3.88
N ARG A 72 0.59 -10.52 -4.01
CA ARG A 72 0.64 -11.95 -4.33
C ARG A 72 1.28 -12.18 -5.68
N SER A 73 0.90 -11.40 -6.71
CA SER A 73 1.50 -11.47 -8.04
C SER A 73 3.00 -11.16 -8.01
N CYS A 74 3.43 -10.08 -7.34
CA CYS A 74 4.85 -9.77 -7.18
C CYS A 74 5.63 -10.90 -6.47
N ARG A 75 5.07 -11.49 -5.41
CA ARG A 75 5.69 -12.61 -4.70
C ARG A 75 5.77 -13.86 -5.56
N LEU A 76 4.74 -14.12 -6.37
CA LEU A 76 4.72 -15.23 -7.32
C LEU A 76 5.81 -15.06 -8.38
N GLU A 77 5.89 -13.89 -9.03
CA GLU A 77 6.96 -13.57 -9.99
C GLU A 77 8.35 -13.73 -9.38
N ALA A 78 8.56 -13.23 -8.15
CA ALA A 78 9.83 -13.39 -7.46
C ALA A 78 10.18 -14.86 -7.13
N ARG A 79 9.17 -15.72 -6.91
CA ARG A 79 9.35 -17.16 -6.71
C ARG A 79 9.64 -17.87 -8.03
N LEU A 80 8.93 -17.51 -9.10
CA LEU A 80 9.17 -18.03 -10.44
C LEU A 80 10.58 -17.69 -10.92
N GLU A 81 11.02 -16.46 -10.71
CA GLU A 81 12.38 -16.03 -11.06
C GLU A 81 13.46 -16.82 -10.29
N ARG A 82 13.26 -17.04 -8.98
CA ARG A 82 14.17 -17.90 -8.19
C ARG A 82 14.18 -19.34 -8.68
N ALA A 83 13.00 -19.89 -8.97
CA ALA A 83 12.86 -21.25 -9.49
C ALA A 83 13.57 -21.39 -10.85
N ARG A 84 13.40 -20.39 -11.73
CA ARG A 84 14.08 -20.32 -13.02
C ARG A 84 15.59 -20.34 -12.87
N LYS A 85 16.14 -19.44 -12.03
CA LYS A 85 17.59 -19.40 -11.76
C LYS A 85 18.12 -20.71 -11.20
N LEU A 86 17.33 -21.40 -10.37
CA LEU A 86 17.69 -22.71 -9.84
C LEU A 86 17.75 -23.78 -10.95
N LEU A 87 16.75 -23.81 -11.82
CA LEU A 87 16.69 -24.74 -12.95
C LEU A 87 17.82 -24.49 -13.94
N GLU A 88 18.08 -23.23 -14.30
CA GLU A 88 19.20 -22.84 -15.16
C GLU A 88 20.55 -23.24 -14.54
N LYS A 89 20.73 -23.04 -13.22
CA LYS A 89 21.92 -23.50 -12.49
C LYS A 89 22.15 -25.01 -12.59
N HIS A 90 21.08 -25.80 -12.70
CA HIS A 90 21.15 -27.25 -12.85
C HIS A 90 21.19 -27.72 -14.32
N GLY A 91 21.34 -26.79 -15.28
CA GLY A 91 21.50 -27.10 -16.70
C GLY A 91 20.18 -27.29 -17.46
N TYR A 92 19.04 -26.91 -16.87
CA TYR A 92 17.76 -26.93 -17.55
C TYR A 92 17.51 -25.61 -18.29
N ASP A 93 17.11 -25.69 -19.56
CA ASP A 93 16.68 -24.52 -20.35
C ASP A 93 15.19 -24.23 -20.07
N VAL A 94 14.92 -23.12 -19.38
CA VAL A 94 13.56 -22.71 -19.01
C VAL A 94 13.05 -21.66 -20.01
N ARG A 95 12.22 -22.11 -20.95
CA ARG A 95 11.54 -21.23 -21.92
C ARG A 95 10.32 -20.56 -21.31
N ARG A 96 10.20 -19.25 -21.51
CA ARG A 96 9.00 -18.49 -21.18
C ARG A 96 8.03 -18.61 -22.36
N ASN A 97 6.92 -19.32 -22.18
CA ASN A 97 5.81 -19.21 -23.14
C ASN A 97 5.17 -17.83 -22.91
N VAL A 98 5.38 -16.94 -23.88
CA VAL A 98 4.70 -15.65 -24.00
C VAL A 98 3.32 -15.83 -24.62
#